data_AF-A0A840PCI9-F1
#
_entry.id   AF-A0A840PCI9-F1
#
_cell.length_a   1.000
_cell.length_b   1.000
_cell.length_c   1.000
_cell.angle_alpha   90.00
_cell.angle_beta   90.00
_cell.angle_gamma   90.00
#
_symmetry.space_group_name_H-M   'P 1'
#
loop_
_entity.id
_entity.type
_entity.pdbx_description
1 polymer ?
#
loop_
_entity_poly.entity_id
_entity_poly.type
_entity_poly.pdbx_seq_one_letter_code
_entity_poly.pdbx_strand_id
1 'polypeptide(L)' 'MLAVELVLAWYDVQARRPGRLRPCANDECRLFLLDRSRANTARWCSMKTCGNRLKARRHQERARQEPRT' A
#
# COMPACT_ATOMS: atom_id res chain seq x y z
N MET A 1 -6.68 -24.89 -13.40
CA MET A 1 -5.76 -23.92 -14.06
C MET A 1 -5.55 -22.76 -13.10
N LEU A 2 -4.41 -22.72 -12.39
CA LEU A 2 -4.19 -21.77 -11.28
C LEU A 2 -4.35 -20.29 -11.67
N ALA A 3 -4.01 -19.93 -12.91
CA ALA A 3 -4.14 -18.55 -13.39
C ALA A 3 -5.60 -18.08 -13.44
N VAL A 4 -6.53 -18.94 -13.87
CA VAL A 4 -7.96 -18.61 -13.94
C VAL A 4 -8.55 -18.44 -12.55
N GLU A 5 -8.19 -19.32 -11.61
CA GLU A 5 -8.64 -19.24 -10.23
C GLU A 5 -8.17 -17.94 -9.55
N LEU A 6 -6.92 -17.54 -9.78
CA LEU A 6 -6.38 -16.26 -9.30
C LEU A 6 -7.15 -15.05 -9.85
N VAL A 7 -7.45 -15.04 -11.16
CA VAL A 7 -8.20 -13.95 -11.80
C VAL A 7 -9.63 -13.87 -11.26
N LEU A 8 -10.29 -15.01 -11.08
CA LEU A 8 -11.65 -15.04 -10.51
C LEU A 8 -11.67 -14.60 -9.04
N ALA A 9 -10.71 -15.05 -8.23
CA ALA A 9 -10.59 -14.61 -6.84
C ALA A 9 -10.34 -13.09 -6.76
N TRP A 10 -9.52 -12.55 -7.65
CA TRP A 10 -9.28 -11.11 -7.73
C TRP A 10 -10.57 -10.34 -8.08
N TYR A 11 -11.30 -10.81 -9.09
CA TYR A 11 -12.56 -10.21 -9.50
C TYR A 11 -13.60 -10.22 -8.36
N ASP A 12 -13.75 -11.34 -7.65
CA ASP A 12 -14.68 -11.45 -6.53
C ASP A 12 -14.37 -10.44 -5.42
N VAL A 13 -13.08 -10.25 -5.08
CA VAL A 13 -12.66 -9.24 -4.09
C VAL A 13 -13.05 -7.83 -4.54
N GLN A 14 -12.81 -7.48 -5.81
CA GLN A 14 -13.18 -6.17 -6.34
C GLN A 14 -14.69 -5.95 -6.36
N ALA A 15 -15.47 -6.96 -6.77
CA ALA A 15 -16.92 -6.88 -6.83
C ALA A 15 -17.57 -6.75 -5.43
N ARG A 16 -17.09 -7.52 -4.44
CA ARG A 16 -17.64 -7.48 -3.07
C ARG A 16 -17.16 -6.28 -2.26
N ARG A 17 -16.02 -5.70 -2.60
CA ARG A 17 -15.36 -4.63 -1.83
C ARG A 17 -14.83 -3.53 -2.77
N PRO A 18 -15.73 -2.81 -3.46
CA PRO A 18 -15.33 -1.82 -4.46
C PRO A 18 -14.42 -0.75 -3.83
N GLY A 19 -13.31 -0.46 -4.51
CA GLY A 19 -12.33 0.56 -4.09
C GLY A 19 -11.46 0.19 -2.87
N ARG A 20 -11.55 -1.04 -2.36
CA ARG A 20 -10.76 -1.50 -1.21
C ARG A 20 -9.47 -2.20 -1.61
N LEU A 21 -9.42 -2.84 -2.78
CA LEU A 21 -8.20 -3.44 -3.33
C LEU A 21 -7.50 -2.43 -4.24
N ARG A 22 -6.34 -1.94 -3.81
CA ARG A 22 -5.61 -0.82 -4.45
C ARG A 22 -4.10 -1.08 -4.48
N PRO A 23 -3.35 -0.49 -5.42
CA PRO A 23 -1.89 -0.58 -5.41
C PRO A 23 -1.31 0.09 -4.16
N CYS A 24 -0.19 -0.43 -3.64
CA CYS A 24 0.51 0.18 -2.53
C CYS A 24 1.03 1.58 -2.92
N ALA A 25 0.87 2.59 -2.05
CA ALA A 25 1.37 3.95 -2.28
C ALA A 25 2.90 4.11 -2.14
N ASN A 26 3.64 3.00 -2.22
CA ASN A 26 5.09 3.03 -2.38
C ASN A 26 5.38 2.62 -3.82
N ASP A 27 5.88 3.52 -4.64
CA ASP A 27 6.03 3.32 -6.08
C ASP A 27 7.02 2.18 -6.42
N GLU A 28 7.92 1.85 -5.49
CA GLU A 28 8.84 0.71 -5.61
C GLU A 28 8.20 -0.63 -5.20
N CYS A 29 6.96 -0.63 -4.69
CA CYS A 29 6.28 -1.82 -4.19
C CYS A 29 5.35 -2.41 -5.25
N ARG A 30 5.54 -3.71 -5.56
CA ARG A 30 4.70 -4.45 -6.51
C ARG A 30 3.50 -5.17 -5.88
N LEU A 31 3.19 -4.85 -4.62
CA LEU A 31 2.08 -5.46 -3.89
C LEU A 31 0.87 -4.54 -3.86
N PHE A 32 -0.30 -5.15 -3.66
CA PHE A 32 -1.55 -4.46 -3.42
C PHE A 32 -1.88 -4.43 -1.93
N LEU A 33 -2.72 -3.47 -1.54
CA LEU A 33 -3.40 -3.48 -0.25
C LEU A 33 -4.86 -3.89 -0.44
N LEU A 34 -5.37 -4.67 0.51
CA LEU A 34 -6.80 -4.81 0.75
C LEU A 34 -7.18 -4.00 1.99
N ASP A 35 -7.84 -2.86 1.80
CA ASP A 35 -8.23 -1.98 2.88
C ASP A 35 -9.37 -2.57 3.72
N ARG A 36 -9.06 -2.96 4.95
CA ARG A 36 -10.03 -3.47 5.94
C ARG A 36 -10.42 -2.41 6.98
N SER A 37 -9.91 -1.18 6.88
CA SER A 37 -10.25 -0.09 7.78
C SER A 37 -11.69 0.36 7.53
N ARG A 38 -12.36 0.89 8.56
CA ARG A 38 -13.72 1.43 8.38
C ARG A 38 -13.77 2.56 7.36
N ALA A 39 -12.81 3.50 7.44
CA ALA A 39 -12.78 4.73 6.66
C ALA A 39 -12.13 4.63 5.26
N ASN A 40 -11.62 3.46 4.85
CA ASN A 40 -10.90 3.27 3.58
C ASN A 40 -9.64 4.15 3.43
N THR A 41 -8.89 4.32 4.52
CA THR A 41 -7.73 5.23 4.58
C THR A 41 -6.39 4.52 4.53
N ALA A 42 -6.36 3.20 4.37
CA ALA A 42 -5.10 2.47 4.21
C ALA A 42 -4.41 2.91 2.91
N ARG A 43 -3.08 3.07 2.99
CA ARG A 43 -2.23 3.53 1.89
C ARG A 43 -1.17 2.53 1.47
N TRP A 44 -0.86 1.55 2.32
CA TRP A 44 0.29 0.68 2.16
C TRP A 44 -0.12 -0.77 2.30
N CYS A 45 0.57 -1.67 1.58
CA CYS A 45 0.36 -3.12 1.70
C CYS A 45 0.60 -3.62 3.14
N SER A 46 1.50 -2.97 3.87
CA SER A 46 1.76 -3.20 5.29
C SER A 46 2.42 -1.96 5.90
N MET A 47 2.04 -1.64 7.14
CA MET A 47 2.73 -0.61 7.92
C MET A 47 4.19 -1.01 8.18
N LYS A 48 4.45 -2.28 8.52
CA LYS A 48 5.80 -2.78 8.85
C LYS A 48 6.76 -2.67 7.66
N THR A 49 6.27 -2.96 6.45
CA THR A 49 7.11 -3.02 5.24
C THR A 49 7.19 -1.67 4.53
N CYS A 50 6.07 -1.15 4.04
CA CYS A 50 6.06 0.06 3.21
C CYS A 50 5.79 1.34 4.01
N GLY A 51 4.93 1.28 5.03
CA GLY A 51 4.61 2.45 5.85
C GLY A 51 5.83 2.99 6.59
N ASN A 52 6.55 2.13 7.30
CA ASN A 52 7.76 2.51 8.03
C ASN A 52 8.88 2.96 7.09
N ARG A 53 9.07 2.28 5.96
CA ARG A 53 10.07 2.66 4.94
C ARG A 53 9.84 4.09 4.43
N LEU A 54 8.63 4.41 4.01
CA LEU A 54 8.31 5.76 3.51
C LEU A 54 8.37 6.82 4.61
N LYS A 55 8.00 6.49 5.86
CA LYS A 55 8.16 7.41 7.00
C LYS A 55 9.64 7.71 7.28
N ALA A 56 10.49 6.69 7.27
CA ALA A 56 11.92 6.84 7.46
C ALA A 56 12.55 7.70 6.35
N ARG A 57 12.19 7.44 5.09
CA ARG A 57 12.65 8.25 3.94
C ARG A 57 12.29 9.73 4.13
N ARG A 58 11.03 10.04 4.43
CA ARG A 58 10.57 11.42 4.69
C ARG A 58 11.28 12.09 5.87
N HIS A 59 11.58 11.33 6.92
CA HIS A 59 12.32 11.85 8.07
C HIS A 59 13.76 12.21 7.68
N GLN A 60 14.44 11.34 6.93
CA GLN A 60 15.78 11.60 6.41
C GLN A 60 15.81 12.78 5.43
N GLU A 61 14.84 12.89 4.53
CA GLU A 61 14.69 14.03 3.61
C GLU A 61 14.58 15.35 4.37
N ARG A 62 13.78 15.41 5.43
CA ARG A 62 13.64 16.60 6.29
C ARG A 62 14.94 16.92 7.04
N ALA A 63 15.57 15.92 7.65
CA ALA A 63 16.83 16.11 8.37
C ALA A 63 17.97 16.61 7.46
N ARG A 64 17.91 16.34 6.15
CA ARG A 64 18.86 16.87 5.16
C ARG A 64 18.55 18.30 4.72
N GLN A 65 17.30 18.74 4.87
CA GLN A 65 16.85 20.10 4.50
C GLN A 65 16.99 21.09 5.65
N GLU A 66 17.07 20.59 6.89
CA GLU A 66 17.34 21.42 8.06
C GLU A 66 18.78 21.95 7.99
N PRO A 67 19.00 23.28 8.04
CA PRO A 67 20.34 23.84 8.01
C PRO A 67 21.11 23.26 9.19
N ARG A 68 22.27 22.66 8.91
CA ARG A 68 23.17 22.18 9.95
C ARG A 68 23.81 23.42 10.59
N THR A 69 23.19 23.94 11.63
CA THR A 69 23.76 24.99 12.49
C THR A 69 25.07 24.52 13.10
#